data_AF-A0AAQ4DVD2-F1
#
_entry.id   AF-A0AAQ4DVD2-F1
#
_cell.length_a   1.000
_cell.length_b   1.000
_cell.length_c   1.000
_cell.angle_alpha   90.00
_cell.angle_beta   90.00
_cell.angle_gamma   90.00
#
_symmetry.space_group_name_H-M   'P 1'
#
loop_
_entity.id
_entity.type
_entity.pdbx_description
1 polymer ?
#
loop_
_entity_poly.entity_id
_entity_poly.type
_entity_poly.pdbx_seq_one_letter_code
_entity_poly.pdbx_strand_id
1 'polypeptide(L)'
;MHKLKSSQREKVKQFIAFTQTGEKTAIYCLTQHDWKLDVASDNFFQNPDMYYREPKGSVDRKKLEHLFNKYKDPHEPDKMTVDGIVRFLDDLGLSPESKLVLIIAWKFKAVAQCEFTKDEFTNGMAELGCDSVEKLKAKLSTLEPELKEPLKFKDFYNFTFNYAKNPGQKGLGMCFVVNSFSLALLLFRLLLLCLHNVVIVILWPLHIEMAVL
;
A
#
# COMPACT_ATOMS: atom_id res chain seq x y z
N MET A 1 -20.16 1.18 26.54
CA MET A 1 -19.06 2.13 26.29
C MET A 1 -18.90 3.02 27.52
N HIS A 2 -17.80 2.90 28.28
CA HIS A 2 -17.60 3.73 29.47
C HIS A 2 -17.42 5.20 29.08
N LYS A 3 -18.14 6.09 29.77
CA LYS A 3 -18.13 7.53 29.51
C LYS A 3 -16.78 8.11 29.97
N LEU A 4 -16.04 8.75 29.05
CA LEU A 4 -14.77 9.42 29.37
C LEU A 4 -14.97 10.53 30.43
N LYS A 5 -14.05 10.59 31.40
CA LYS A 5 -13.98 11.67 32.41
C LYS A 5 -13.66 13.01 31.73
N SER A 6 -14.01 14.13 32.36
CA SER A 6 -13.73 15.48 31.79
C SER A 6 -12.24 15.70 31.52
N SER A 7 -11.37 15.27 32.43
CA SER A 7 -9.91 15.35 32.26
C SER A 7 -9.37 14.51 31.10
N GLN A 8 -10.01 13.36 30.82
CA GLN A 8 -9.66 12.49 29.71
C GLN A 8 -10.05 13.12 28.36
N ARG A 9 -11.22 13.76 28.30
CA ARG A 9 -11.67 14.48 27.09
C ARG A 9 -10.75 15.62 26.70
N GLU A 10 -10.23 16.36 27.70
CA GLU A 10 -9.28 17.44 27.45
C GLU A 10 -7.97 16.93 26.86
N LYS A 11 -7.44 15.83 27.40
CA LYS A 11 -6.25 15.16 26.85
C LYS A 11 -6.46 14.64 25.43
N VAL A 12 -7.64 14.10 25.12
CA VAL A 12 -7.99 13.68 23.75
C VAL A 12 -7.97 14.87 22.80
N LYS A 13 -8.57 16.01 23.19
CA LYS A 13 -8.54 17.22 22.35
C LYS A 13 -7.12 17.73 22.10
N GLN A 14 -6.28 17.75 23.14
CA GLN A 14 -4.88 18.18 23.01
C GLN A 14 -4.08 17.21 22.14
N PHE A 15 -4.24 15.90 22.34
CA PHE A 15 -3.58 14.89 21.50
C PHE A 15 -3.97 15.02 20.02
N ILE A 16 -5.27 15.22 19.75
CA ILE A 16 -5.78 15.46 18.39
C ILE A 16 -5.16 16.74 17.80
N ALA A 17 -5.04 17.81 18.58
CA ALA A 17 -4.45 19.07 18.13
C ALA A 17 -2.97 18.91 17.73
N PHE A 18 -2.19 18.09 18.47
CA PHE A 18 -0.77 17.87 18.18
C PHE A 18 -0.51 16.86 17.07
N THR A 19 -1.30 15.79 17.02
CA THR A 19 -1.05 14.65 16.12
C THR A 19 -1.88 14.70 14.84
N GLN A 20 -2.88 15.58 14.77
CA GLN A 20 -3.88 15.65 13.69
C GLN A 20 -4.59 14.30 13.43
N THR A 21 -4.61 13.41 14.41
CA THR A 21 -5.37 12.15 14.35
C THR A 21 -6.80 12.38 14.80
N GLY A 22 -7.73 11.47 14.48
CA GLY A 22 -9.08 11.55 15.02
C GLY A 22 -9.26 10.81 16.34
N GLU A 23 -10.49 10.89 16.86
CA GLU A 23 -10.80 10.61 18.27
C GLU A 23 -10.52 9.15 18.67
N LYS A 24 -10.70 8.19 17.76
CA LYS A 24 -10.45 6.76 18.07
C LYS A 24 -8.97 6.46 18.28
N THR A 25 -8.11 6.98 17.41
CA THR A 25 -6.65 6.86 17.54
C THR A 25 -6.17 7.53 18.82
N ALA A 26 -6.64 8.75 19.09
CA ALA A 26 -6.29 9.48 20.30
C ALA A 26 -6.69 8.73 21.58
N ILE A 27 -7.93 8.22 21.66
CA ILE A 27 -8.39 7.44 22.82
C ILE A 27 -7.57 6.16 23.00
N TYR A 28 -7.31 5.42 21.92
CA TYR A 28 -6.53 4.19 21.98
C TYR A 28 -5.10 4.46 22.48
N CYS A 29 -4.41 5.42 21.87
CA CYS A 29 -3.03 5.77 22.23
C CYS A 29 -2.93 6.24 23.69
N LEU A 30 -3.84 7.13 24.12
CA LEU A 30 -3.89 7.60 25.50
C LEU A 30 -4.23 6.48 26.50
N THR A 31 -5.09 5.54 26.12
CA THR A 31 -5.45 4.41 27.00
C THR A 31 -4.28 3.46 27.22
N GLN A 32 -3.44 3.23 26.21
CA GLN A 32 -2.24 2.38 26.32
C GLN A 32 -1.14 2.98 27.20
N HIS A 33 -1.14 4.29 27.41
CA HIS A 33 -0.09 5.02 28.13
C HIS A 33 -0.62 5.70 29.40
N ASP A 34 -1.58 5.08 30.07
CA ASP A 34 -2.15 5.58 31.35
C ASP A 34 -2.64 7.03 31.30
N TRP A 35 -3.11 7.48 30.14
CA TRP A 35 -3.53 8.85 29.88
C TRP A 35 -2.43 9.90 30.11
N LYS A 36 -1.14 9.55 29.98
CA LYS A 36 -0.02 10.50 29.97
C LYS A 36 0.15 11.06 28.57
N LEU A 37 -0.23 12.33 28.39
CA LEU A 37 -0.34 12.98 27.08
C LEU A 37 1.02 13.11 26.38
N ASP A 38 2.02 13.55 27.13
CA ASP A 38 3.43 13.65 26.74
C ASP A 38 3.96 12.30 26.24
N VAL A 39 3.87 11.25 27.07
CA VAL A 39 4.35 9.91 26.74
C VAL A 39 3.62 9.33 25.53
N ALA A 40 2.29 9.48 25.50
CA ALA A 40 1.49 8.98 24.39
C ALA A 40 1.83 9.68 23.06
N SER A 41 2.08 10.99 23.10
CA SER A 41 2.40 11.77 21.89
C SER A 41 3.77 11.38 21.36
N ASP A 42 4.78 11.28 22.22
CA ASP A 42 6.13 10.85 21.81
C ASP A 42 6.12 9.44 21.21
N ASN A 43 5.43 8.49 21.84
CA ASN A 43 5.30 7.14 21.32
C ASN A 43 4.53 7.09 20.00
N PHE A 44 3.51 7.94 19.84
CA PHE A 44 2.79 8.06 18.58
C PHE A 44 3.70 8.57 17.46
N PHE A 45 4.50 9.61 17.71
CA PHE A 45 5.42 10.14 16.70
C PHE A 45 6.54 9.16 16.34
N GLN A 46 6.95 8.29 17.27
CA GLN A 46 7.92 7.24 17.00
C GLN A 46 7.35 6.08 16.18
N ASN A 47 6.08 5.70 16.40
CA ASN A 47 5.44 4.57 15.70
C ASN A 47 3.94 4.84 15.39
N PRO A 48 3.62 5.73 14.42
CA PRO A 48 2.24 6.14 14.16
C PRO A 48 1.30 4.98 13.78
N ASP A 49 1.82 4.02 13.01
CA ASP A 49 1.04 2.89 12.48
C ASP A 49 0.55 1.93 13.57
N MET A 50 1.28 1.80 14.68
CA MET A 50 0.89 0.90 15.77
C MET A 50 -0.41 1.37 16.46
N TYR A 51 -0.59 2.69 16.54
CA TYR A 51 -1.65 3.34 17.30
C TYR A 51 -2.83 3.80 16.47
N TYR A 52 -2.69 3.86 15.14
CA TYR A 52 -3.76 4.31 14.27
C TYR A 52 -4.99 3.38 14.36
N ARG A 53 -6.13 3.95 14.79
CA ARG A 53 -7.43 3.27 14.99
C ARG A 53 -8.61 4.02 14.35
N GLU A 54 -8.32 5.13 13.68
CA GLU A 54 -9.28 5.78 12.80
C GLU A 54 -9.77 4.79 11.74
N PRO A 55 -11.07 4.79 11.40
CA PRO A 55 -11.51 4.14 10.18
C PRO A 55 -10.78 4.84 9.03
N LYS A 56 -10.02 4.10 8.22
CA LYS A 56 -9.63 4.57 6.89
C LYS A 56 -10.89 5.16 6.27
N GLY A 57 -10.86 6.44 5.88
CA GLY A 57 -12.04 7.28 5.66
C GLY A 57 -13.19 6.51 5.02
N SER A 58 -14.41 6.67 5.53
CA SER A 58 -15.56 5.84 5.17
C SER A 58 -15.69 5.74 3.64
N VAL A 59 -15.30 4.58 3.10
CA VAL A 59 -15.35 4.31 1.67
C VAL A 59 -16.82 4.13 1.31
N ASP A 60 -17.31 4.97 0.41
CA ASP A 60 -18.66 4.84 -0.11
C ASP A 60 -18.75 3.61 -1.01
N ARG A 61 -19.33 2.53 -0.49
CA ARG A 61 -19.47 1.26 -1.19
C ARG A 61 -20.24 1.38 -2.50
N LYS A 62 -21.20 2.32 -2.59
CA LYS A 62 -21.97 2.53 -3.83
C LYS A 62 -21.12 3.19 -4.91
N LYS A 63 -20.31 4.19 -4.54
CA LYS A 63 -19.35 4.81 -5.47
C LYS A 63 -18.32 3.80 -5.95
N LEU A 64 -17.83 2.96 -5.04
CA LEU A 64 -16.88 1.91 -5.34
C LEU A 64 -17.44 0.88 -6.34
N GLU A 65 -18.69 0.46 -6.14
CA GLU A 65 -19.36 -0.44 -7.06
C GLU A 65 -19.60 0.21 -8.43
N HIS A 66 -20.02 1.48 -8.46
CA HIS A 66 -20.14 2.23 -9.71
C HIS A 66 -18.79 2.35 -10.44
N LEU A 67 -17.72 2.60 -9.70
CA LEU A 67 -16.37 2.69 -10.25
C LEU A 67 -15.91 1.36 -10.85
N PHE A 68 -16.14 0.23 -10.16
CA PHE A 68 -15.82 -1.08 -10.73
C PHE A 68 -16.64 -1.36 -12.00
N ASN A 69 -17.94 -1.02 -11.98
CA ASN A 69 -18.81 -1.19 -13.15
C ASN A 69 -18.36 -0.38 -14.37
N LYS A 70 -17.60 0.70 -14.19
CA LYS A 70 -17.01 1.48 -15.29
C LYS A 70 -15.96 0.67 -16.07
N TYR A 71 -15.21 -0.17 -15.38
CA TYR A 71 -14.04 -0.87 -15.95
C TYR A 71 -14.24 -2.37 -16.15
N LYS A 72 -15.24 -2.98 -15.53
CA LYS A 72 -15.50 -4.42 -15.65
C LYS A 72 -15.64 -4.87 -17.11
N ASP A 73 -15.36 -6.15 -17.33
CA ASP A 73 -15.54 -6.80 -18.62
C ASP A 73 -17.05 -6.99 -18.91
N PRO A 74 -17.54 -6.66 -20.12
CA PRO A 74 -18.95 -6.87 -20.49
C PRO A 74 -19.38 -8.35 -20.51
N HIS A 75 -18.43 -9.26 -20.75
CA HIS A 75 -18.64 -10.70 -20.84
C HIS A 75 -18.33 -11.41 -19.51
N GLU A 76 -17.42 -10.86 -18.70
CA GLU A 76 -17.06 -11.36 -17.36
C GLU A 76 -17.35 -10.29 -16.28
N PRO A 77 -18.61 -10.16 -15.80
CA PRO A 77 -19.03 -9.03 -14.96
C PRO A 77 -18.37 -8.98 -13.58
N ASP A 78 -17.75 -10.07 -13.14
CA ASP A 78 -17.03 -10.18 -11.87
C ASP A 78 -15.52 -9.90 -12.02
N LYS A 79 -15.08 -9.52 -13.22
CA LYS A 79 -13.68 -9.23 -13.53
C LYS A 79 -13.50 -7.93 -14.29
N MET A 80 -12.33 -7.35 -14.13
CA MET A 80 -11.76 -6.30 -14.95
C MET A 80 -10.60 -6.91 -15.71
N THR A 81 -10.78 -7.19 -17.00
CA THR A 81 -9.76 -7.77 -17.90
C THR A 81 -8.83 -6.68 -18.45
N VAL A 82 -7.96 -7.03 -19.39
CA VAL A 82 -6.96 -6.14 -20.00
C VAL A 82 -7.56 -4.80 -20.46
N ASP A 83 -8.69 -4.82 -21.17
CA ASP A 83 -9.34 -3.60 -21.67
C ASP A 83 -9.87 -2.71 -20.54
N GLY A 84 -10.32 -3.33 -19.44
CA GLY A 84 -10.70 -2.63 -18.22
C GLY A 84 -9.50 -2.00 -17.52
N ILE A 85 -8.42 -2.75 -17.39
CA ILE A 85 -7.18 -2.31 -16.74
C ILE A 85 -6.56 -1.15 -17.51
N VAL A 86 -6.47 -1.21 -18.84
CA VAL A 86 -5.90 -0.12 -19.65
C VAL A 86 -6.67 1.18 -19.41
N ARG A 87 -8.01 1.15 -19.47
CA ARG A 87 -8.85 2.33 -19.19
C ARG A 87 -8.67 2.84 -17.75
N PHE A 88 -8.56 1.94 -16.79
CA PHE A 88 -8.32 2.30 -15.39
C PHE A 88 -6.96 2.97 -15.19
N LEU A 89 -5.91 2.48 -15.86
CA LEU A 89 -4.57 3.07 -15.81
C LEU A 89 -4.51 4.42 -16.53
N ASP A 90 -5.22 4.58 -17.66
CA ASP A 90 -5.35 5.85 -18.37
C ASP A 90 -5.99 6.92 -17.48
N ASP A 91 -7.07 6.59 -16.76
CA ASP A 91 -7.72 7.51 -15.82
C ASP A 91 -6.80 7.86 -14.63
N LEU A 92 -5.92 6.93 -14.21
CA LEU A 92 -4.88 7.22 -13.22
C LEU A 92 -3.73 8.07 -13.81
N GLY A 93 -3.58 8.11 -15.13
CA GLY A 93 -2.45 8.70 -15.84
C GLY A 93 -1.16 7.91 -15.64
N LEU A 94 -1.25 6.58 -15.64
CA LEU A 94 -0.14 5.66 -15.45
C LEU A 94 0.16 4.90 -16.74
N SER A 95 1.45 4.79 -17.08
CA SER A 95 1.88 3.82 -18.09
C SER A 95 1.71 2.40 -17.54
N PRO A 96 1.29 1.42 -18.37
CA PRO A 96 1.26 0.00 -18.00
C PRO A 96 2.57 -0.55 -17.46
N GLU A 97 3.70 0.05 -17.84
CA GLU A 97 5.04 -0.36 -17.41
C GLU A 97 5.48 0.30 -16.08
N SER A 98 4.66 1.19 -15.51
CA SER A 98 5.01 1.90 -14.28
C SER A 98 5.05 0.94 -13.10
N LYS A 99 6.08 1.11 -12.24
CA LYS A 99 6.15 0.41 -10.94
C LYS A 99 4.91 0.64 -10.08
N LEU A 100 4.22 1.77 -10.24
CA LEU A 100 2.99 2.08 -9.50
C LEU A 100 1.87 1.09 -9.84
N VAL A 101 1.82 0.57 -11.07
CA VAL A 101 0.86 -0.48 -11.47
C VAL A 101 1.08 -1.74 -10.64
N LEU A 102 2.35 -2.12 -10.44
CA LEU A 102 2.70 -3.28 -9.64
C LEU A 102 2.41 -3.07 -8.15
N ILE A 103 2.58 -1.84 -7.65
CA ILE A 103 2.20 -1.47 -6.28
C ILE A 103 0.67 -1.55 -6.10
N ILE A 104 -0.12 -1.13 -7.09
CA ILE A 104 -1.59 -1.28 -7.05
C ILE A 104 -1.95 -2.77 -6.94
N ALA A 105 -1.39 -3.61 -7.82
CA ALA A 105 -1.63 -5.06 -7.80
C ALA A 105 -1.28 -5.67 -6.43
N TRP A 106 -0.16 -5.27 -5.83
CA TRP A 106 0.24 -5.70 -4.48
C TRP A 106 -0.75 -5.29 -3.40
N LYS A 107 -1.15 -4.01 -3.38
CA LYS A 107 -2.13 -3.53 -2.39
C LYS A 107 -3.51 -4.16 -2.57
N PHE A 108 -3.87 -4.52 -3.79
CA PHE A 108 -5.12 -5.21 -4.10
C PHE A 108 -5.02 -6.72 -3.86
N LYS A 109 -3.82 -7.23 -3.55
CA LYS A 109 -3.51 -8.65 -3.37
C LYS A 109 -3.94 -9.48 -4.58
N ALA A 110 -3.74 -8.90 -5.76
CA ALA A 110 -4.15 -9.52 -7.01
C ALA A 110 -3.44 -10.86 -7.22
N VAL A 111 -4.19 -11.88 -7.60
CA VAL A 111 -3.67 -13.25 -7.77
C VAL A 111 -3.10 -13.46 -9.17
N ALA A 112 -3.77 -12.93 -10.18
CA ALA A 112 -3.43 -13.13 -11.59
C ALA A 112 -3.07 -11.82 -12.28
N GLN A 113 -2.18 -11.89 -13.26
CA GLN A 113 -1.88 -10.75 -14.12
C GLN A 113 -2.98 -10.53 -15.13
N CYS A 114 -3.04 -9.31 -15.67
CA CYS A 114 -3.96 -8.94 -16.75
C CYS A 114 -5.45 -9.00 -16.38
N GLU A 115 -5.78 -9.28 -15.12
CA GLU A 115 -7.13 -9.19 -14.59
C GLU A 115 -7.13 -8.72 -13.13
N PHE A 116 -8.23 -8.08 -12.72
CA PHE A 116 -8.60 -7.94 -11.32
C PHE A 116 -10.03 -8.46 -11.14
N THR A 117 -10.26 -9.28 -10.13
CA THR A 117 -11.61 -9.64 -9.71
C THR A 117 -12.31 -8.45 -9.04
N LYS A 118 -13.64 -8.47 -9.00
CA LYS A 118 -14.45 -7.49 -8.27
C LYS A 118 -14.03 -7.40 -6.81
N ASP A 119 -13.75 -8.53 -6.18
CA ASP A 119 -13.34 -8.58 -4.78
C ASP A 119 -11.95 -7.98 -4.55
N GLU A 120 -10.96 -8.29 -5.39
CA GLU A 120 -9.62 -7.69 -5.30
C GLU A 120 -9.68 -6.17 -5.46
N PHE A 121 -10.41 -5.69 -6.48
CA PHE A 121 -10.56 -4.25 -6.72
C PHE A 121 -11.28 -3.55 -5.56
N THR A 122 -12.44 -4.08 -5.15
CA THR A 122 -13.26 -3.41 -4.14
C THR A 122 -12.61 -3.48 -2.75
N ASN A 123 -12.02 -4.61 -2.37
CA ASN A 123 -11.32 -4.72 -1.09
C ASN A 123 -10.03 -3.92 -1.09
N GLY A 124 -9.25 -3.94 -2.17
CA GLY A 124 -8.03 -3.15 -2.29
C GLY A 124 -8.27 -1.65 -2.17
N MET A 125 -9.26 -1.12 -2.90
CA MET A 125 -9.69 0.27 -2.79
C MET A 125 -10.20 0.60 -1.39
N ALA A 126 -11.01 -0.27 -0.77
CA ALA A 126 -11.50 -0.09 0.58
C ALA A 126 -10.37 -0.07 1.63
N GLU A 127 -9.41 -0.99 1.52
CA GLU A 127 -8.22 -1.06 2.36
C GLU A 127 -7.29 0.15 2.19
N LEU A 128 -7.29 0.78 1.02
CA LEU A 128 -6.58 2.04 0.78
C LEU A 128 -7.37 3.29 1.18
N GLY A 129 -8.64 3.15 1.58
CA GLY A 129 -9.52 4.27 1.91
C GLY A 129 -9.94 5.09 0.70
N CYS A 130 -9.96 4.47 -0.49
CA CYS A 130 -10.25 5.13 -1.76
C CYS A 130 -11.61 4.67 -2.30
N ASP A 131 -12.45 5.61 -2.70
CA ASP A 131 -13.74 5.38 -3.39
C ASP A 131 -13.78 6.07 -4.78
N SER A 132 -12.67 6.66 -5.22
CA SER A 132 -12.51 7.33 -6.51
C SER A 132 -11.08 7.21 -7.03
N VAL A 133 -10.90 7.44 -8.33
CA VAL A 133 -9.59 7.41 -9.01
C VAL A 133 -8.66 8.49 -8.46
N GLU A 134 -9.19 9.68 -8.17
CA GLU A 134 -8.44 10.82 -7.66
C GLU A 134 -7.86 10.52 -6.27
N LYS A 135 -8.65 9.89 -5.39
CA LYS A 135 -8.18 9.44 -4.08
C LYS A 135 -7.08 8.39 -4.22
N LEU A 136 -7.25 7.42 -5.11
CA LEU A 136 -6.22 6.41 -5.37
C LEU A 136 -4.93 7.05 -5.89
N LYS A 137 -5.04 7.99 -6.84
CA LYS A 137 -3.90 8.72 -7.40
C LYS A 137 -3.12 9.49 -6.33
N ALA A 138 -3.83 10.20 -5.45
CA ALA A 138 -3.21 10.86 -4.30
C ALA A 138 -2.54 9.83 -3.38
N LYS A 139 -3.19 8.69 -3.11
CA LYS A 139 -2.65 7.64 -2.26
C LYS A 139 -1.39 7.00 -2.83
N LEU A 140 -1.29 6.81 -4.14
CA LEU A 140 -0.11 6.20 -4.79
C LEU A 140 1.19 6.96 -4.49
N SER A 141 1.14 8.29 -4.41
CA SER A 141 2.30 9.11 -4.04
C SER A 141 2.83 8.83 -2.63
N THR A 142 1.97 8.33 -1.73
CA THR A 142 2.36 7.95 -0.36
C THR A 142 2.81 6.50 -0.26
N LEU A 143 2.35 5.63 -1.17
CA LEU A 143 2.68 4.20 -1.15
C LEU A 143 4.10 3.90 -1.64
N GLU A 144 4.62 4.69 -2.58
CA GLU A 144 5.96 4.48 -3.10
C GLU A 144 7.06 4.66 -2.02
N PRO A 145 7.02 5.70 -1.17
CA PRO A 145 7.93 5.83 -0.02
C PRO A 145 7.87 4.68 0.98
N GLU A 146 6.72 4.01 1.16
CA GLU A 146 6.59 2.85 2.08
C GLU A 146 7.54 1.71 1.67
N LEU A 147 7.88 1.59 0.39
CA LEU A 147 8.82 0.57 -0.11
C LEU A 147 10.28 0.85 0.28
N LYS A 148 10.58 1.98 0.93
CA LYS A 148 11.89 2.20 1.56
C LYS A 148 12.06 1.39 2.84
N GLU A 149 10.95 0.98 3.47
CA GLU A 149 11.00 0.12 4.65
C GLU A 149 11.36 -1.31 4.24
N PRO A 150 12.43 -1.91 4.83
CA PRO A 150 12.90 -3.24 4.43
C PRO A 150 11.83 -4.34 4.51
N LEU A 151 10.96 -4.29 5.51
CA LEU A 151 9.90 -5.28 5.70
C LEU A 151 8.80 -5.16 4.64
N LYS A 152 8.36 -3.92 4.34
CA LYS A 152 7.37 -3.66 3.28
C LYS A 152 7.92 -4.01 1.91
N PHE A 153 9.19 -3.69 1.68
CA PHE A 153 9.87 -4.06 0.44
C PHE A 153 9.95 -5.57 0.25
N LYS A 154 10.32 -6.31 1.31
CA LYS A 154 10.37 -7.78 1.26
C LYS A 154 9.00 -8.39 0.95
N ASP A 155 7.94 -7.87 1.56
CA ASP A 155 6.58 -8.31 1.29
C ASP A 155 6.17 -8.04 -0.17
N PHE A 156 6.40 -6.82 -0.65
CA PHE A 156 6.18 -6.43 -2.05
C PHE A 156 6.98 -7.32 -3.02
N TYR A 157 8.26 -7.56 -2.74
CA TYR A 157 9.10 -8.44 -3.54
C TYR A 157 8.54 -9.87 -3.61
N ASN A 158 8.15 -10.44 -2.49
CA ASN A 158 7.56 -11.78 -2.44
C ASN A 158 6.23 -11.85 -3.21
N PHE A 159 5.40 -10.81 -3.09
CA PHE A 159 4.18 -10.68 -3.87
C PHE A 159 4.50 -10.68 -5.37
N THR A 160 5.40 -9.81 -5.83
CA THR A 160 5.69 -9.65 -7.26
C THR A 160 6.23 -10.93 -7.90
N PHE A 161 7.01 -11.71 -7.16
CA PHE A 161 7.49 -13.02 -7.63
C PHE A 161 6.36 -14.02 -7.84
N ASN A 162 5.37 -14.06 -6.95
CA ASN A 162 4.20 -14.94 -7.10
C ASN A 162 3.23 -14.41 -8.15
N TYR A 163 3.04 -13.09 -8.20
CA TYR A 163 2.19 -12.41 -9.17
C TYR A 163 2.69 -12.59 -10.60
N ALA A 164 4.01 -12.70 -10.81
CA ALA A 164 4.58 -12.99 -12.12
C ALA A 164 4.39 -14.45 -12.58
N LYS A 165 3.96 -15.38 -11.71
CA LYS A 165 3.75 -16.78 -12.09
C LYS A 165 2.33 -16.99 -12.60
N ASN A 166 2.18 -17.63 -13.76
CA ASN A 166 0.86 -18.04 -14.25
C ASN A 166 0.24 -19.11 -13.33
N PRO A 167 -1.07 -19.04 -13.04
CA PRO A 167 -1.78 -20.11 -12.32
C PRO A 167 -1.64 -21.44 -13.09
N GLY A 168 -0.97 -22.42 -12.48
CA GLY A 168 -0.81 -23.77 -13.05
C GLY A 168 0.48 -24.05 -13.83
N GLN A 169 1.38 -23.08 -14.05
CA GLN A 169 2.71 -23.34 -14.63
C GLN A 169 3.82 -23.28 -13.57
N LYS A 170 4.73 -24.27 -13.59
CA LYS A 170 5.98 -24.27 -12.79
C LYS A 170 7.08 -23.35 -13.36
N GLY A 171 6.83 -22.65 -14.49
CA GLY A 171 7.77 -21.73 -15.16
C GLY A 171 7.05 -20.77 -16.13
N LEU A 172 7.72 -19.66 -16.49
CA LEU A 172 7.17 -18.61 -17.36
C LEU A 172 7.08 -19.09 -18.83
N GLY A 173 5.87 -19.24 -19.39
CA GLY A 173 5.65 -19.70 -20.78
C GLY A 173 5.85 -18.63 -21.86
N MET A 174 6.22 -19.05 -23.09
CA MET A 174 6.78 -18.20 -24.16
C MET A 174 5.95 -17.02 -24.69
N CYS A 175 4.63 -16.95 -24.53
CA CYS A 175 3.87 -15.72 -24.88
C CYS A 175 4.23 -14.52 -23.98
N PHE A 176 4.89 -14.79 -22.85
CA PHE A 176 5.44 -13.81 -21.92
C PHE A 176 6.70 -13.11 -22.45
N VAL A 177 7.41 -13.68 -23.43
CA VAL A 177 8.77 -13.24 -23.80
C VAL A 177 8.79 -11.86 -24.48
N VAL A 178 7.69 -11.40 -25.07
CA VAL A 178 7.67 -10.10 -25.78
C VAL A 178 7.14 -8.96 -24.91
N ASN A 179 6.19 -9.22 -24.00
CA ASN A 179 5.60 -8.21 -23.09
C ASN A 179 6.32 -8.15 -21.72
N SER A 180 7.03 -9.22 -21.34
CA SER A 180 7.76 -9.29 -20.07
C SER A 180 9.21 -8.92 -20.17
N PHE A 181 9.70 -8.43 -21.31
CA PHE A 181 10.99 -7.74 -21.33
C PHE A 181 10.94 -6.51 -20.41
N SER A 182 9.84 -5.76 -20.41
CA SER A 182 9.64 -4.58 -19.54
C SER A 182 9.53 -4.96 -18.07
N LEU A 183 8.83 -6.05 -17.75
CA LEU A 183 8.61 -6.53 -16.37
C LEU A 183 9.84 -7.28 -15.83
N ALA A 184 10.54 -8.04 -16.68
CA ALA A 184 11.85 -8.59 -16.36
C ALA A 184 12.89 -7.48 -16.23
N LEU A 185 12.87 -6.43 -17.05
CA LEU A 185 13.69 -5.23 -16.87
C LEU A 185 13.33 -4.47 -15.59
N LEU A 186 12.05 -4.41 -15.21
CA LEU A 186 11.59 -3.80 -13.96
C LEU A 186 12.03 -4.64 -12.76
N LEU A 187 11.88 -5.96 -12.81
CA LEU A 187 12.34 -6.91 -11.80
C LEU A 187 13.87 -6.94 -11.73
N PHE A 188 14.58 -6.82 -12.86
CA PHE A 188 16.04 -6.76 -12.96
C PHE A 188 16.57 -5.40 -12.50
N ARG A 189 15.86 -4.30 -12.78
CA ARG A 189 16.13 -2.97 -12.17
C ARG A 189 15.84 -2.98 -10.69
N LEU A 190 14.77 -3.62 -10.23
CA LEU A 190 14.46 -3.79 -8.82
C LEU A 190 15.52 -4.67 -8.15
N LEU A 191 15.97 -5.75 -8.78
CA LEU A 191 17.09 -6.57 -8.32
C LEU A 191 18.40 -5.80 -8.28
N LEU A 192 18.69 -4.94 -9.27
CA LEU A 192 19.86 -4.05 -9.28
C LEU A 192 19.75 -2.97 -8.20
N LEU A 193 18.57 -2.39 -7.98
CA LEU A 193 18.31 -1.43 -6.90
C LEU A 193 18.36 -2.10 -5.52
N CYS A 194 17.94 -3.36 -5.41
CA CYS A 194 18.13 -4.19 -4.24
C CYS A 194 19.60 -4.47 -4.04
N LEU A 195 20.34 -4.92 -5.05
CA LEU A 195 21.77 -5.15 -4.93
C LEU A 195 22.47 -3.85 -4.54
N HIS A 196 22.13 -2.69 -5.13
CA HIS A 196 22.73 -1.41 -4.76
C HIS A 196 22.34 -0.96 -3.34
N ASN A 197 21.06 -1.00 -2.96
CA ASN A 197 20.61 -0.60 -1.62
C ASN A 197 20.96 -1.62 -0.53
N VAL A 198 21.02 -2.92 -0.85
CA VAL A 198 21.43 -3.98 0.08
C VAL A 198 22.95 -3.98 0.21
N VAL A 199 23.72 -3.75 -0.86
CA VAL A 199 25.18 -3.49 -0.76
C VAL A 199 25.41 -2.23 0.07
N ILE A 200 24.67 -1.14 -0.15
CA ILE A 200 24.80 0.07 0.68
C ILE A 200 24.36 -0.21 2.13
N VAL A 201 23.21 -0.80 2.41
CA VAL A 201 22.71 -1.01 3.78
C VAL A 201 23.48 -2.10 4.55
N ILE A 202 24.02 -3.12 3.85
CA ILE A 202 24.85 -4.16 4.47
C ILE A 202 26.31 -3.71 4.60
N LEU A 203 26.86 -2.92 3.67
CA LEU A 203 28.25 -2.43 3.76
C LEU A 203 28.40 -1.08 4.47
N TRP A 204 27.35 -0.28 4.67
CA TRP A 204 27.45 0.99 5.40
C TRP A 204 27.89 0.83 6.87
N PRO A 205 27.47 -0.23 7.60
CA PRO A 205 28.03 -0.51 8.93
C PRO A 205 29.48 -1.06 8.86
N LEU A 206 29.81 -1.82 7.80
CA LEU A 206 31.15 -2.42 7.62
C LEU A 206 32.21 -1.44 7.13
N HIS A 207 31.81 -0.35 6.47
CA HIS A 207 32.75 0.67 5.95
C HIS A 207 33.09 1.76 6.98
N ILE A 208 32.36 1.85 8.10
CA ILE A 208 32.65 2.78 9.20
C ILE A 208 33.63 2.14 10.22
N GLU A 209 33.60 0.82 10.42
CA GLU A 209 34.56 0.16 11.33
C GLU A 209 35.98 0.00 10.73
N MET A 210 36.13 0.09 9.40
CA MET A 210 37.44 0.04 8.72
C MET A 210 38.12 1.41 8.59
N ALA A 211 37.51 2.50 9.07
CA ALA A 211 38.06 3.86 8.98
C ALA A 211 38.52 4.44 10.33
N VAL A 212 38.47 3.65 11.41
CA VAL A 212 38.86 4.06 12.78
C VAL A 212 39.96 3.16 13.39
N LEU A 213 40.59 2.30 12.58
CA LEU A 213 41.83 1.58 12.93
C LEU A 213 42.89 1.82 11.87
#